data_AF-A0A721WSL6-F1
#
_entry.id   AF-A0A721WSL6-F1
#
_cell.length_a   1.000
_cell.length_b   1.000
_cell.length_c   1.000
_cell.angle_alpha   90.00
_cell.angle_beta   90.00
_cell.angle_gamma   90.00
#
_symmetry.space_group_name_H-M   'P 1'
#
loop_
_entity.id
_entity.type
_entity.pdbx_description
1 polymer ?
#
loop_
_entity_poly.entity_id
_entity_poly.type
_entity_poly.pdbx_seq_one_letter_code
_entity_poly.pdbx_strand_id
1 'polypeptide(L)'
;DLGTGKEAVTVENQNQAEAQQNVPESQQEEPEAAWPEYFEPGRYEGVPNEVYHAANGISSTQVKDARVSLMYFNARHVEKTIVKERSPVLDMGNLVHALALQPENLEAEFSVEPEIPEGAFTTTATLREFIDAHNASLPALLSADDIKALLEEYNATLPSQMPLGASVDETYASYEQLPEEFQRIENGTKHTATAMKACIKEYNVTLPAPVKTSGSRDALLEQLAIINPDLVAQEAQKSSPLKVSGTKADLIQAVKSVNPA
;
A
#
# COMPACT_ATOMS: atom_id res chain seq x y z
N ASP A 1 -37.78 -66.55 -59.43
CA ASP A 1 -37.60 -67.59 -58.40
C ASP A 1 -37.64 -66.95 -57.03
N LEU A 2 -38.82 -66.91 -56.40
CA LEU A 2 -39.30 -67.94 -55.45
C LEU A 2 -38.37 -67.98 -54.23
N GLY A 3 -38.59 -67.14 -53.22
CA GLY A 3 -39.59 -67.35 -52.14
C GLY A 3 -38.83 -67.84 -50.90
N THR A 4 -39.09 -67.49 -49.63
CA THR A 4 -40.25 -66.96 -48.88
C THR A 4 -39.73 -66.88 -47.42
N GLY A 5 -39.85 -65.77 -46.68
CA GLY A 5 -40.91 -65.43 -45.71
C GLY A 5 -40.23 -64.81 -44.46
N LYS A 6 -40.53 -63.57 -44.01
CA LYS A 6 -41.65 -63.12 -43.13
C LYS A 6 -41.70 -63.92 -41.81
N GLU A 7 -41.68 -63.38 -40.58
CA GLU A 7 -42.38 -62.25 -39.92
C GLU A 7 -41.58 -61.82 -38.64
N ALA A 8 -41.41 -60.54 -38.28
CA ALA A 8 -42.29 -59.59 -37.57
C ALA A 8 -42.32 -59.68 -36.01
N VAL A 9 -41.87 -58.58 -35.36
CA VAL A 9 -42.37 -57.94 -34.10
C VAL A 9 -42.17 -58.73 -32.79
N THR A 10 -41.57 -58.22 -31.69
CA THR A 10 -42.15 -57.25 -30.74
C THR A 10 -41.10 -56.77 -29.70
N VAL A 11 -41.37 -55.58 -29.16
CA VAL A 11 -40.66 -54.76 -28.16
C VAL A 11 -40.74 -55.34 -26.74
N GLU A 12 -39.71 -55.16 -25.89
CA GLU A 12 -39.80 -54.56 -24.53
C GLU A 12 -38.46 -54.53 -23.76
N ASN A 13 -37.91 -53.32 -23.67
CA ASN A 13 -37.40 -52.61 -22.48
C ASN A 13 -37.08 -53.40 -21.19
N GLN A 14 -35.80 -53.43 -20.77
CA GLN A 14 -35.44 -53.29 -19.35
C GLN A 14 -34.13 -52.50 -19.20
N ASN A 15 -34.26 -51.37 -18.49
CA ASN A 15 -33.19 -50.58 -17.91
C ASN A 15 -32.27 -51.43 -17.03
N GLN A 16 -30.96 -51.30 -17.21
CA GLN A 16 -30.04 -51.42 -16.09
C GLN A 16 -28.97 -50.32 -16.24
N ALA A 17 -29.13 -49.31 -15.38
CA ALA A 17 -28.10 -48.32 -15.13
C ALA A 17 -27.00 -49.00 -14.32
N GLU A 18 -25.78 -49.02 -14.84
CA GLU A 18 -24.59 -49.31 -14.04
C GLU A 18 -23.61 -48.14 -14.12
N ALA A 19 -23.13 -47.81 -12.93
CA ALA A 19 -22.43 -46.61 -12.57
C ALA A 19 -21.03 -46.52 -13.19
N GLN A 20 -20.69 -45.29 -13.58
CA GLN A 20 -19.40 -44.63 -13.40
C GLN A 20 -18.20 -45.54 -13.07
N GLN A 21 -17.28 -45.64 -14.03
CA GLN A 21 -15.86 -45.54 -13.73
C GLN A 21 -15.21 -44.66 -14.81
N ASN A 22 -15.22 -43.36 -14.51
CA ASN A 22 -14.33 -42.36 -15.08
C ASN A 22 -12.92 -42.72 -14.61
N VAL A 23 -12.18 -43.48 -15.42
CA VAL A 23 -10.75 -43.69 -15.22
C VAL A 23 -10.08 -42.44 -15.79
N PRO A 24 -9.33 -41.67 -15.00
CA PRO A 24 -8.51 -40.61 -15.56
C PRO A 24 -7.49 -41.29 -16.48
N GLU A 25 -7.45 -40.89 -17.74
CA GLU A 25 -6.30 -41.12 -18.62
C GLU A 25 -5.08 -40.58 -17.88
N SER A 26 -4.40 -41.48 -17.16
CA SER A 26 -3.04 -41.26 -16.73
C SER A 26 -2.27 -40.92 -18.00
N GLN A 27 -1.82 -39.68 -18.11
CA GLN A 27 -0.71 -39.32 -18.97
C GLN A 27 0.42 -40.27 -18.61
N GLN A 28 0.51 -41.38 -19.35
CA GLN A 28 1.74 -42.12 -19.47
C GLN A 28 2.67 -41.12 -20.13
N GLU A 29 3.53 -40.48 -19.35
CA GLU A 29 4.74 -39.90 -19.91
C GLU A 29 5.38 -41.01 -20.74
N GLU A 30 5.28 -40.88 -22.07
CA GLU A 30 6.05 -41.73 -22.97
C GLU A 30 7.52 -41.65 -22.48
N PRO A 31 8.22 -42.79 -22.40
CA PRO A 31 9.63 -42.76 -22.03
C PRO A 31 10.33 -41.78 -22.97
N GLU A 32 10.98 -40.76 -22.38
CA GLU A 32 11.73 -39.73 -23.09
C GLU A 32 12.56 -40.42 -24.17
N ALA A 33 12.15 -40.26 -25.44
CA ALA A 33 12.71 -41.04 -26.52
C ALA A 33 14.21 -40.74 -26.61
N ALA A 34 15.04 -41.69 -26.19
CA ALA A 34 16.48 -41.56 -26.26
C ALA A 34 16.87 -41.49 -27.75
N TRP A 35 17.08 -40.26 -28.24
CA TRP A 35 17.46 -40.03 -29.61
C TRP A 35 18.84 -40.64 -29.89
N PRO A 36 19.05 -41.25 -31.06
CA PRO A 36 20.33 -41.86 -31.38
C PRO A 36 21.42 -40.78 -31.48
N GLU A 37 22.64 -41.12 -31.06
CA GLU A 37 23.81 -40.25 -31.23
C GLU A 37 24.15 -40.06 -32.72
N TYR A 38 23.75 -41.01 -33.56
CA TYR A 38 23.95 -40.99 -35.01
C TYR A 38 22.64 -41.25 -35.74
N PHE A 39 22.21 -40.28 -36.54
CA PHE A 39 21.05 -40.39 -37.43
C PHE A 39 21.49 -40.95 -38.79
N GLU A 40 20.80 -42.00 -39.25
CA GLU A 40 20.94 -42.51 -40.61
C GLU A 40 20.15 -41.62 -41.60
N PRO A 41 20.44 -41.69 -42.91
CA PRO A 41 19.62 -40.98 -43.90
C PRO A 41 18.15 -41.41 -43.83
N GLY A 42 17.25 -40.48 -43.50
CA GLY A 42 15.83 -40.78 -43.33
C GLY A 42 15.01 -39.54 -42.96
N ARG A 43 13.69 -39.74 -42.78
CA ARG A 43 12.78 -38.69 -42.30
C ARG A 43 12.40 -39.01 -40.86
N TYR A 44 12.77 -38.12 -39.95
CA TYR A 44 12.47 -38.21 -38.53
C TYR A 44 11.42 -37.15 -38.17
N GLU A 45 10.38 -37.54 -37.45
CA GLU A 45 9.34 -36.63 -36.95
C GLU A 45 9.52 -36.40 -35.44
N GLY A 46 9.09 -35.24 -34.95
CA GLY A 46 9.11 -34.94 -33.52
C GLY A 46 10.50 -34.78 -32.89
N VAL A 47 11.57 -34.63 -33.70
CA VAL A 47 12.93 -34.41 -33.18
C VAL A 47 12.98 -33.05 -32.45
N PRO A 48 13.33 -33.01 -31.15
CA PRO A 48 13.51 -31.76 -30.43
C PRO A 48 14.54 -30.87 -31.10
N ASN A 49 14.34 -29.55 -31.05
CA ASN A 49 15.18 -28.59 -31.76
C ASN A 49 16.66 -28.69 -31.36
N GLU A 50 16.95 -28.94 -30.08
CA GLU A 50 18.31 -29.13 -29.57
C GLU A 50 18.99 -30.38 -30.18
N VAL A 51 18.26 -31.50 -30.23
CA VAL A 51 18.74 -32.75 -30.84
C VAL A 51 18.95 -32.58 -32.34
N TYR A 52 18.02 -31.90 -33.02
CA TYR A 52 18.12 -31.60 -34.45
C TYR A 52 19.37 -30.78 -34.78
N HIS A 53 19.69 -29.76 -33.98
CA HIS A 53 20.89 -28.94 -34.19
C HIS A 53 22.19 -29.62 -33.77
N ALA A 54 22.14 -30.59 -32.85
CA ALA A 54 23.29 -31.39 -32.42
C ALA A 54 23.55 -32.62 -33.32
N ALA A 55 22.60 -33.00 -34.17
CA ALA A 55 22.70 -34.18 -35.02
C ALA A 55 23.92 -34.14 -35.97
N ASN A 56 24.38 -35.32 -36.37
CA ASN A 56 25.50 -35.55 -37.30
C ASN A 56 25.27 -35.05 -38.74
N GLY A 57 24.10 -34.46 -39.04
CA GLY A 57 23.73 -33.99 -40.37
C GLY A 57 24.36 -32.64 -40.73
N ILE A 58 24.41 -32.35 -42.04
CA ILE A 58 24.79 -31.03 -42.57
C ILE A 58 23.53 -30.22 -42.87
N SER A 59 23.31 -29.15 -42.12
CA SER A 59 22.18 -28.22 -42.31
C SER A 59 22.27 -27.43 -43.62
N SER A 60 21.14 -26.89 -44.09
CA SER A 60 21.12 -26.02 -45.28
C SER A 60 22.04 -24.80 -45.13
N THR A 61 22.10 -24.20 -43.93
CA THR A 61 22.99 -23.08 -43.63
C THR A 61 24.46 -23.48 -43.79
N GLN A 62 24.83 -24.66 -43.28
CA GLN A 62 26.17 -25.22 -43.43
C GLN A 62 26.55 -25.45 -44.90
N VAL A 63 25.64 -25.98 -45.73
CA VAL A 63 25.88 -26.15 -47.17
C VAL A 63 26.08 -24.80 -47.87
N LYS A 64 25.31 -23.78 -47.50
CA LYS A 64 25.46 -22.42 -48.06
C LYS A 64 26.81 -21.82 -47.68
N ASP A 65 27.24 -21.96 -46.43
CA ASP A 65 28.55 -21.47 -45.97
C ASP A 65 29.70 -22.21 -46.65
N ALA A 66 29.60 -23.54 -46.82
CA ALA A 66 30.59 -24.34 -47.54
C ALA A 66 30.71 -23.96 -49.02
N ARG A 67 29.60 -23.56 -49.65
CA ARG A 67 29.58 -23.07 -51.03
C ARG A 67 30.31 -21.73 -51.19
N VAL A 68 30.35 -20.89 -50.16
CA VAL A 68 31.15 -19.66 -50.16
C VAL A 68 32.64 -20.00 -50.08
N SER A 69 33.03 -20.81 -49.10
CA SER A 69 34.39 -21.32 -48.95
C SER A 69 34.45 -22.46 -47.94
N LEU A 70 35.19 -23.53 -48.27
CA LEU A 70 35.46 -24.62 -47.33
C LEU A 70 36.28 -24.17 -46.12
N MET A 71 37.15 -23.16 -46.30
CA MET A 71 37.90 -22.59 -45.18
C MET A 71 36.98 -21.81 -44.24
N TYR A 72 35.99 -21.10 -44.79
CA TYR A 72 34.97 -20.40 -43.99
C TYR A 72 34.08 -21.39 -43.24
N PHE A 73 33.67 -22.48 -43.89
CA PHE A 73 32.91 -23.56 -43.24
C PHE A 73 33.69 -24.18 -42.08
N ASN A 74 34.96 -24.53 -42.30
CA ASN A 74 35.80 -25.12 -41.26
C ASN A 74 35.99 -24.14 -40.08
N ALA A 75 36.33 -22.88 -40.35
CA ALA A 75 36.49 -21.87 -39.33
C ALA A 75 35.20 -21.61 -38.52
N ARG A 76 34.03 -21.66 -39.16
CA ARG A 76 32.74 -21.37 -38.49
C ARG A 76 32.11 -22.56 -37.78
N HIS A 77 32.10 -23.74 -38.41
CA HIS A 77 31.34 -24.90 -37.94
C HIS A 77 32.20 -25.99 -37.29
N VAL A 78 33.49 -26.11 -37.68
CA VAL A 78 34.41 -27.14 -37.17
C VAL A 78 35.31 -26.58 -36.07
N GLU A 79 36.13 -25.58 -36.39
CA GLU A 79 37.04 -24.94 -35.43
C GLU A 79 36.34 -23.91 -34.54
N LYS A 80 35.16 -23.42 -34.95
CA LYS A 80 34.36 -22.40 -34.25
C LYS A 80 35.16 -21.12 -33.92
N THR A 81 36.15 -20.79 -34.74
CA THR A 81 36.97 -19.57 -34.63
C THR A 81 36.21 -18.33 -35.10
N ILE A 82 35.21 -18.49 -35.97
CA ILE A 82 34.30 -17.42 -36.39
C ILE A 82 32.97 -17.55 -35.66
N VAL A 83 32.66 -16.59 -34.78
CA VAL A 83 31.39 -16.53 -34.06
C VAL A 83 30.31 -15.87 -34.92
N LYS A 84 29.09 -16.41 -34.90
CA LYS A 84 27.92 -15.76 -35.51
C LYS A 84 27.52 -14.56 -34.66
N GLU A 85 27.67 -13.36 -35.20
CA GLU A 85 27.13 -12.16 -34.58
C GLU A 85 25.59 -12.19 -34.62
N ARG A 86 24.96 -11.87 -33.48
CA ARG A 86 23.52 -11.62 -33.44
C ARG A 86 23.26 -10.28 -34.10
N SER A 87 22.22 -10.21 -34.92
CA SER A 87 21.82 -8.98 -35.59
C SER A 87 20.35 -8.68 -35.28
N PRO A 88 19.97 -7.39 -35.15
CA PRO A 88 18.58 -7.03 -34.83
C PRO A 88 17.56 -7.61 -35.83
N VAL A 89 17.95 -7.75 -37.10
CA VAL A 89 17.09 -8.31 -38.15
C VAL A 89 16.89 -9.82 -37.97
N LEU A 90 17.94 -10.55 -37.57
CA LEU A 90 17.84 -11.98 -37.27
C LEU A 90 17.02 -12.22 -36.01
N ASP A 91 17.21 -11.40 -34.97
CA ASP A 91 16.47 -11.52 -33.72
C ASP A 91 14.98 -11.24 -33.94
N MET A 92 14.64 -10.21 -34.74
CA MET A 92 13.26 -9.96 -35.16
C MET A 92 12.67 -11.11 -35.98
N GLY A 93 13.45 -11.68 -36.91
CA GLY A 93 13.03 -12.84 -37.69
C GLY A 93 12.74 -14.06 -36.82
N ASN A 94 13.58 -14.30 -35.81
CA ASN A 94 13.37 -15.37 -34.83
C ASN A 94 12.11 -15.12 -34.00
N LEU A 95 11.86 -13.88 -33.54
CA LEU A 95 10.65 -13.54 -32.81
C LEU A 95 9.38 -13.81 -33.64
N VAL A 96 9.35 -13.37 -34.90
CA VAL A 96 8.19 -13.61 -35.78
C VAL A 96 8.00 -15.11 -36.05
N HIS A 97 9.09 -15.86 -36.20
CA HIS A 97 9.02 -17.31 -36.36
C HIS A 97 8.45 -18.01 -35.10
N ALA A 98 8.94 -17.63 -33.92
CA ALA A 98 8.43 -18.14 -32.65
C ALA A 98 6.95 -17.79 -32.47
N LEU A 99 6.55 -16.54 -32.69
CA LEU A 99 5.15 -16.11 -32.65
C LEU A 99 4.24 -16.92 -33.58
N ALA A 100 4.71 -17.27 -34.77
CA ALA A 100 3.90 -17.95 -35.78
C ALA A 100 3.82 -19.47 -35.59
N LEU A 101 4.92 -20.10 -35.15
CA LEU A 101 5.04 -21.57 -35.12
C LEU A 101 5.15 -22.16 -33.72
N GLN A 102 5.59 -21.38 -32.74
CA GLN A 102 5.88 -21.83 -31.37
C GLN A 102 5.50 -20.74 -30.33
N PRO A 103 4.26 -20.21 -30.35
CA PRO A 103 3.83 -19.14 -29.46
C PRO A 103 3.95 -19.52 -27.97
N GLU A 104 3.85 -20.80 -27.64
CA GLU A 104 4.02 -21.34 -26.30
C GLU A 104 5.44 -21.14 -25.72
N ASN A 105 6.46 -21.02 -26.59
CA ASN A 105 7.84 -20.81 -26.16
C ASN A 105 8.17 -19.33 -25.96
N LEU A 106 7.26 -18.41 -26.29
CA LEU A 106 7.57 -16.99 -26.34
C LEU A 106 7.95 -16.43 -24.97
N GLU A 107 7.23 -16.83 -23.91
CA GLU A 107 7.52 -16.39 -22.53
C GLU A 107 8.85 -16.94 -22.00
N ALA A 108 9.30 -18.10 -22.51
CA ALA A 108 10.56 -18.71 -22.12
C ALA A 108 11.75 -18.11 -22.89
N GLU A 109 11.58 -17.79 -24.18
CA GLU A 109 12.65 -17.31 -25.06
C GLU A 109 12.79 -15.78 -25.08
N PHE A 110 11.71 -15.05 -24.79
CA PHE A 110 11.67 -13.59 -24.87
C PHE A 110 11.23 -12.96 -23.54
N SER A 111 11.88 -11.84 -23.20
CA SER A 111 11.47 -11.02 -22.06
C SER A 111 10.22 -10.22 -22.46
N VAL A 112 9.05 -10.68 -22.04
CA VAL A 112 7.80 -9.93 -22.15
C VAL A 112 7.75 -8.89 -21.03
N GLU A 113 7.22 -7.70 -21.31
CA GLU A 113 7.01 -6.68 -20.29
C GLU A 113 6.00 -7.19 -19.26
N PRO A 114 6.30 -7.15 -17.95
CA PRO A 114 5.39 -7.66 -16.94
C PRO A 114 4.12 -6.82 -16.87
N GLU A 115 2.98 -7.49 -16.73
CA GLU A 115 1.72 -6.80 -16.47
C GLU A 115 1.75 -6.17 -15.08
N ILE A 116 1.45 -4.86 -15.03
CA ILE A 116 1.35 -4.13 -13.77
C ILE A 116 0.01 -4.50 -13.12
N PRO A 117 0.00 -5.03 -11.88
CA PRO A 117 -1.25 -5.43 -11.24
C PRO A 117 -2.17 -4.24 -11.01
N GLU A 118 -3.48 -4.48 -11.08
CA GLU A 118 -4.49 -3.46 -10.77
C GLU A 118 -4.30 -2.94 -9.34
N GLY A 119 -4.15 -1.61 -9.20
CA GLY A 119 -3.89 -0.96 -7.92
C GLY A 119 -2.41 -0.72 -7.60
N ALA A 120 -1.47 -1.06 -8.49
CA ALA A 120 -0.07 -0.73 -8.31
C ALA A 120 0.18 0.80 -8.33
N PHE A 121 0.94 1.28 -7.36
CA PHE A 121 1.33 2.69 -7.29
C PHE A 121 2.49 3.00 -8.25
N THR A 122 2.17 3.23 -9.52
CA THR A 122 3.17 3.51 -10.55
C THR A 122 3.58 4.98 -10.59
N THR A 123 2.64 5.90 -10.31
CA THR A 123 2.82 7.35 -10.47
C THR A 123 2.78 8.09 -9.14
N THR A 124 3.30 9.34 -9.14
CA THR A 124 3.19 10.20 -7.96
C THR A 124 1.76 10.69 -7.71
N ALA A 125 0.90 10.72 -8.73
CA ALA A 125 -0.51 11.06 -8.57
C ALA A 125 -1.24 9.97 -7.77
N THR A 126 -1.10 8.71 -8.18
CA THR A 126 -1.70 7.55 -7.49
C THR A 126 -1.22 7.42 -6.04
N LEU A 127 0.04 7.76 -5.75
CA LEU A 127 0.56 7.78 -4.38
C LEU A 127 -0.09 8.88 -3.53
N ARG A 128 -0.28 10.09 -4.09
CA ARG A 128 -0.91 11.20 -3.36
C ARG A 128 -2.38 10.94 -3.10
N GLU A 129 -3.12 10.46 -4.10
CA GLU A 129 -4.54 10.12 -3.95
C GLU A 129 -4.75 9.09 -2.83
N PHE A 130 -3.89 8.08 -2.73
CA PHE A 130 -3.94 7.12 -1.63
C PHE A 130 -3.68 7.79 -0.28
N ILE A 131 -2.65 8.63 -0.18
CA ILE A 131 -2.31 9.34 1.07
C ILE A 131 -3.45 10.29 1.46
N ASP A 132 -4.05 11.00 0.51
CA ASP A 132 -5.18 11.90 0.74
C ASP A 132 -6.42 11.12 1.21
N ALA A 133 -6.73 9.99 0.57
CA ALA A 133 -7.83 9.12 0.99
C ALA A 133 -7.60 8.53 2.39
N HIS A 134 -6.37 8.13 2.71
CA HIS A 134 -6.00 7.69 4.05
C HIS A 134 -6.11 8.83 5.06
N ASN A 135 -5.60 10.02 4.75
CA ASN A 135 -5.69 11.18 5.63
C ASN A 135 -7.14 11.61 5.87
N ALA A 136 -8.02 11.47 4.88
CA ALA A 136 -9.44 11.76 5.01
C ALA A 136 -10.20 10.73 5.86
N SER A 137 -9.69 9.50 6.01
CA SER A 137 -10.29 8.48 6.88
C SER A 137 -9.85 8.60 8.34
N LEU A 138 -8.81 9.39 8.63
CA LEU A 138 -8.36 9.65 9.98
C LEU A 138 -9.35 10.56 10.74
N PRO A 139 -9.57 10.32 12.04
CA PRO A 139 -10.40 11.19 12.87
C PRO A 139 -9.78 12.59 12.95
N ALA A 140 -10.61 13.62 12.80
CA ALA A 140 -10.17 15.01 12.90
C ALA A 140 -9.53 15.28 14.27
N LEU A 141 -8.32 15.85 14.24
CA LEU A 141 -7.62 16.35 15.41
C LEU A 141 -8.26 17.66 15.87
N LEU A 142 -8.39 17.85 17.18
CA LEU A 142 -9.05 19.03 17.75
C LEU A 142 -8.28 20.31 17.45
N SER A 143 -8.83 21.30 16.75
CA SER A 143 -8.03 22.44 16.29
C SER A 143 -7.53 23.32 17.45
N ALA A 144 -6.54 24.19 17.20
CA ALA A 144 -6.06 25.12 18.21
C ALA A 144 -7.17 26.07 18.70
N ASP A 145 -8.07 26.46 17.81
CA ASP A 145 -9.21 27.32 18.13
C ASP A 145 -10.25 26.57 18.97
N ASP A 146 -10.50 25.29 18.69
CA ASP A 146 -11.42 24.46 19.48
C ASP A 146 -10.88 24.23 20.90
N ILE A 147 -9.58 23.93 21.03
CA ILE A 147 -8.92 23.77 22.34
C ILE A 147 -9.03 25.10 23.11
N LYS A 148 -8.75 26.22 22.44
CA LYS A 148 -8.85 27.55 23.05
C LYS A 148 -10.28 27.83 23.54
N ALA A 149 -11.29 27.50 22.75
CA ALA A 149 -12.69 27.67 23.15
C ALA A 149 -13.03 26.85 24.40
N LEU A 150 -12.57 25.60 24.50
CA LEU A 150 -12.77 24.77 25.70
C LEU A 150 -12.09 25.36 26.95
N LEU A 151 -10.88 25.92 26.79
CA LEU A 151 -10.17 26.58 27.89
C LEU A 151 -10.86 27.89 28.31
N GLU A 152 -11.41 28.65 27.36
CA GLU A 152 -12.20 29.86 27.64
C GLU A 152 -13.52 29.53 28.32
N GLU A 153 -14.20 28.47 27.90
CA GLU A 153 -15.41 27.96 28.55
C GLU A 153 -15.11 27.54 29.99
N TYR A 154 -14.03 26.78 30.23
CA TYR A 154 -13.59 26.45 31.57
C TYR A 154 -13.29 27.70 32.41
N ASN A 155 -12.52 28.66 31.86
CA ASN A 155 -12.23 29.91 32.53
C ASN A 155 -13.48 30.73 32.87
N ALA A 156 -14.54 30.65 32.05
CA ALA A 156 -15.82 31.30 32.32
C ALA A 156 -16.59 30.65 33.47
N THR A 157 -16.35 29.37 33.78
CA THR A 157 -16.93 28.69 34.96
C THR A 157 -16.22 29.04 36.26
N LEU A 158 -15.01 29.61 36.19
CA LEU A 158 -14.26 29.98 37.40
C LEU A 158 -14.86 31.23 38.05
N PRO A 159 -14.86 31.30 39.40
CA PRO A 159 -15.30 32.50 40.11
C PRO A 159 -14.42 33.69 39.73
N SER A 160 -15.06 34.81 39.40
CA SER A 160 -14.36 36.05 39.08
C SER A 160 -13.59 36.57 40.28
N GLN A 161 -12.33 36.95 40.05
CA GLN A 161 -11.51 37.58 41.10
C GLN A 161 -12.12 38.93 41.50
N MET A 162 -12.05 39.23 42.80
CA MET A 162 -12.56 40.49 43.32
C MET A 162 -11.69 41.66 42.84
N PRO A 163 -12.28 42.75 42.34
CA PRO A 163 -11.53 43.85 41.78
C PRO A 163 -10.75 44.60 42.87
N LEU A 164 -9.49 44.95 42.57
CA LEU A 164 -8.70 45.87 43.38
C LEU A 164 -9.10 47.29 42.99
N GLY A 165 -10.13 47.84 43.63
CA GLY A 165 -10.66 49.18 43.35
C GLY A 165 -9.58 50.26 43.20
N ALA A 166 -9.82 51.23 42.31
CA ALA A 166 -8.90 52.34 42.07
C ALA A 166 -8.99 53.38 43.20
N SER A 167 -10.17 53.53 43.80
CA SER A 167 -10.44 54.41 44.95
C SER A 167 -10.65 53.63 46.25
N VAL A 168 -10.61 54.34 47.39
CA VAL A 168 -10.86 53.76 48.71
C VAL A 168 -12.28 53.19 48.80
N ASP A 169 -13.27 53.89 48.23
CA ASP A 169 -14.68 53.50 48.26
C ASP A 169 -14.96 52.26 47.39
N GLU A 170 -14.36 52.16 46.19
CA GLU A 170 -14.47 50.97 45.33
C GLU A 170 -13.80 49.74 45.97
N THR A 171 -12.68 49.95 46.65
CA THR A 171 -11.98 48.89 47.38
C THR A 171 -12.81 48.43 48.58
N TYR A 172 -13.48 49.36 49.27
CA TYR A 172 -14.37 49.04 50.39
C TYR A 172 -15.59 48.22 49.94
N ALA A 173 -16.24 48.59 48.83
CA ALA A 173 -17.35 47.82 48.26
C ALA A 173 -16.95 46.37 47.90
N SER A 174 -15.73 46.19 47.40
CA SER A 174 -15.18 44.86 47.08
C SER A 174 -14.82 44.07 48.34
N TYR A 175 -14.39 44.76 49.40
CA TYR A 175 -14.06 44.18 50.70
C TYR A 175 -15.31 43.70 51.47
N GLU A 176 -16.42 44.44 51.39
CA GLU A 176 -17.69 44.09 52.03
C GLU A 176 -18.35 42.84 51.41
N GLN A 177 -18.04 42.55 50.15
CA GLN A 177 -18.47 41.33 49.44
C GLN A 177 -17.61 40.10 49.74
N LEU A 178 -16.51 40.24 50.48
CA LEU A 178 -15.68 39.10 50.88
C LEU A 178 -16.39 38.25 51.95
N PRO A 179 -16.13 36.94 52.01
CA PRO A 179 -16.57 36.12 53.15
C PRO A 179 -16.02 36.67 54.47
N GLU A 180 -16.80 36.56 55.56
CA GLU A 180 -16.44 37.09 56.90
C GLU A 180 -15.05 36.64 57.38
N GLU A 181 -14.60 35.45 56.97
CA GLU A 181 -13.27 34.89 57.31
C GLU A 181 -12.08 35.71 56.79
N PHE A 182 -12.29 36.46 55.70
CA PHE A 182 -11.29 37.32 55.07
C PHE A 182 -11.49 38.81 55.39
N GLN A 183 -12.57 39.17 56.10
CA GLN A 183 -12.83 40.53 56.59
C GLN A 183 -12.09 40.81 57.91
N ARG A 184 -10.76 40.73 57.88
CA ARG A 184 -9.90 40.77 59.09
C ARG A 184 -9.54 42.17 59.61
N ILE A 185 -10.16 43.24 59.10
CA ILE A 185 -9.91 44.59 59.61
C ILE A 185 -10.79 44.82 60.84
N GLU A 186 -10.15 45.05 62.00
CA GLU A 186 -10.79 45.27 63.29
C GLU A 186 -11.77 46.47 63.22
N ASN A 187 -13.03 46.23 63.61
CA ASN A 187 -14.10 47.24 63.67
C ASN A 187 -13.73 48.35 64.66
N GLY A 188 -13.12 49.44 64.16
CA GLY A 188 -12.66 50.57 64.97
C GLY A 188 -11.39 51.27 64.47
N THR A 189 -10.61 50.64 63.59
CA THR A 189 -9.46 51.26 62.91
C THR A 189 -9.83 51.75 61.51
N LYS A 190 -9.25 52.88 61.05
CA LYS A 190 -9.50 53.40 59.70
C LYS A 190 -9.18 52.31 58.67
N HIS A 191 -10.18 51.84 57.92
CA HIS A 191 -9.99 50.97 56.76
C HIS A 191 -9.11 51.70 55.75
N THR A 192 -7.81 51.41 55.76
CA THR A 192 -6.87 51.95 54.78
C THR A 192 -6.99 51.13 53.50
N ALA A 193 -6.90 51.79 52.34
CA ALA A 193 -6.93 51.11 51.04
C ALA A 193 -5.90 49.97 50.96
N THR A 194 -4.74 50.13 51.61
CA THR A 194 -3.69 49.10 51.67
C THR A 194 -4.15 47.85 52.42
N ALA A 195 -4.79 48.00 53.58
CA ALA A 195 -5.27 46.86 54.36
C ALA A 195 -6.42 46.13 53.65
N MET A 196 -7.38 46.87 53.06
CA MET A 196 -8.47 46.26 52.29
C MET A 196 -7.96 45.52 51.05
N LYS A 197 -7.01 46.12 50.32
CA LYS A 197 -6.36 45.46 49.16
C LYS A 197 -5.59 44.21 49.58
N ALA A 198 -4.99 44.17 50.77
CA ALA A 198 -4.31 42.99 51.28
C ALA A 198 -5.30 41.84 51.52
N CYS A 199 -6.42 42.11 52.18
CA CYS A 199 -7.48 41.12 52.41
C CYS A 199 -8.09 40.60 51.09
N ILE A 200 -8.39 41.50 50.13
CA ILE A 200 -8.87 41.11 48.80
C ILE A 200 -7.84 40.24 48.07
N LYS A 201 -6.55 40.56 48.20
CA LYS A 201 -5.48 39.79 47.59
C LYS A 201 -5.33 38.40 48.21
N GLU A 202 -5.47 38.27 49.53
CA GLU A 202 -5.47 36.96 50.22
C GLU A 202 -6.62 36.08 49.73
N TYR A 203 -7.82 36.64 49.58
CA TYR A 203 -8.96 35.93 49.01
C TYR A 203 -8.77 35.57 47.54
N ASN A 204 -8.29 36.50 46.71
CA ASN A 204 -8.05 36.20 45.28
C ASN A 204 -6.97 35.11 45.08
N VAL A 205 -6.07 34.91 46.04
CA VAL A 205 -5.10 33.80 46.01
C VAL A 205 -5.73 32.46 46.34
N THR A 206 -6.86 32.42 47.07
CA THR A 206 -7.57 31.16 47.36
C THR A 206 -8.47 30.70 46.19
N LEU A 207 -8.78 31.60 45.26
CA LEU A 207 -9.55 31.27 44.06
C LEU A 207 -8.67 30.52 43.03
N PRO A 208 -9.24 29.56 42.28
CA PRO A 208 -8.51 28.93 41.18
C PRO A 208 -8.10 29.97 40.14
N ALA A 209 -6.82 29.93 39.74
CA ALA A 209 -6.33 30.82 38.69
C ALA A 209 -6.83 30.36 37.31
N PRO A 210 -7.22 31.30 36.43
CA PRO A 210 -7.59 30.96 35.06
C PRO A 210 -6.39 30.38 34.29
N VAL A 211 -6.65 29.38 33.46
CA VAL A 211 -5.64 28.77 32.60
C VAL A 211 -5.29 29.66 31.42
N LYS A 212 -4.08 29.49 30.88
CA LYS A 212 -3.63 30.30 29.74
C LYS A 212 -4.32 29.85 28.46
N THR A 213 -4.81 30.80 27.68
CA THR A 213 -5.51 30.56 26.39
C THR A 213 -4.71 31.06 25.18
N SER A 214 -3.40 31.27 25.35
CA SER A 214 -2.49 31.76 24.31
C SER A 214 -1.30 30.84 24.12
N GLY A 215 -0.90 30.62 22.86
CA GLY A 215 0.26 29.80 22.51
C GLY A 215 0.05 28.94 21.27
N SER A 216 0.96 28.00 21.05
CA SER A 216 0.82 26.94 20.05
C SER A 216 -0.26 25.92 20.47
N ARG A 217 -0.74 25.11 19.53
CA ARG A 217 -1.65 23.98 19.81
C ARG A 217 -1.14 23.11 20.97
N ASP A 218 0.14 22.78 20.97
CA ASP A 218 0.75 21.93 21.99
C ASP A 218 0.73 22.59 23.37
N ALA A 219 1.01 23.90 23.45
CA ALA A 219 0.91 24.64 24.70
C ALA A 219 -0.53 24.70 25.22
N LEU A 220 -1.53 24.81 24.33
CA LEU A 220 -2.93 24.76 24.71
C LEU A 220 -3.36 23.35 25.16
N LEU A 221 -2.84 22.29 24.54
CA LEU A 221 -3.07 20.89 24.98
C LEU A 221 -2.49 20.63 26.37
N GLU A 222 -1.32 21.18 26.69
CA GLU A 222 -0.76 21.10 28.05
C GLU A 222 -1.66 21.78 29.08
N GLN A 223 -2.26 22.94 28.75
CA GLN A 223 -3.23 23.60 29.64
C GLN A 223 -4.52 22.78 29.75
N LEU A 224 -4.98 22.19 28.65
CA LEU A 224 -6.17 21.34 28.67
C LEU A 224 -5.94 20.08 29.50
N ALA A 225 -4.72 19.53 29.53
CA ALA A 225 -4.39 18.35 30.33
C ALA A 225 -4.56 18.58 31.84
N ILE A 226 -4.43 19.82 32.31
CA ILE A 226 -4.66 20.20 33.71
C ILE A 226 -6.16 20.11 34.06
N ILE A 227 -7.03 20.43 33.10
CA ILE A 227 -8.49 20.52 33.29
C ILE A 227 -9.16 19.18 32.97
N ASN A 228 -8.82 18.61 31.83
CA ASN A 228 -9.41 17.39 31.30
C ASN A 228 -8.32 16.49 30.68
N PRO A 229 -7.63 15.68 31.50
CA PRO A 229 -6.59 14.78 31.02
C PRO A 229 -7.14 13.69 30.08
N ASP A 230 -8.40 13.28 30.25
CA ASP A 230 -9.00 12.21 29.45
C ASP A 230 -9.18 12.64 27.99
N LEU A 231 -9.61 13.89 27.75
CA LEU A 231 -9.76 14.41 26.40
C LEU A 231 -8.40 14.54 25.69
N VAL A 232 -7.35 14.95 26.41
CA VAL A 232 -5.98 14.99 25.88
C VAL A 232 -5.46 13.58 25.57
N ALA A 233 -5.75 12.60 26.42
CA ALA A 233 -5.40 11.21 26.16
C ALA A 233 -6.10 10.65 24.91
N GLN A 234 -7.38 10.99 24.69
CA GLN A 234 -8.11 10.62 23.47
C GLN A 234 -7.51 11.29 22.22
N GLU A 235 -7.14 12.56 22.29
CA GLU A 235 -6.44 13.24 21.19
C GLU A 235 -5.07 12.62 20.90
N ALA A 236 -4.32 12.23 21.93
CA ALA A 236 -3.00 11.60 21.77
C ALA A 236 -3.06 10.20 21.12
N GLN A 237 -4.21 9.52 21.16
CA GLN A 237 -4.43 8.25 20.47
C GLN A 237 -4.71 8.42 18.97
N LYS A 238 -5.11 9.62 18.53
CA LYS A 238 -5.39 9.87 17.11
C LYS A 238 -4.09 9.90 16.32
N SER A 239 -4.07 9.18 15.21
CA SER A 239 -2.90 9.15 14.32
C SER A 239 -2.78 10.47 13.56
N SER A 240 -1.55 10.98 13.43
CA SER A 240 -1.28 12.18 12.65
C SER A 240 -1.40 11.91 11.14
N PRO A 241 -1.93 12.87 10.35
CA PRO A 241 -1.95 12.78 8.90
C PRO A 241 -0.55 12.62 8.30
N LEU A 242 -0.45 11.82 7.26
CA LEU A 242 0.76 11.63 6.48
C LEU A 242 1.05 12.83 5.58
N LYS A 243 2.33 13.04 5.26
CA LYS A 243 2.77 14.12 4.36
C LYS A 243 2.46 13.78 2.90
N VAL A 244 1.81 14.70 2.21
CA VAL A 244 1.45 14.63 0.77
C VAL A 244 2.44 15.37 -0.14
N SER A 245 3.44 16.02 0.46
CA SER A 245 4.50 16.77 -0.22
C SER A 245 5.85 16.06 -0.07
N GLY A 246 6.72 16.22 -1.08
CA GLY A 246 8.04 15.61 -1.10
C GLY A 246 8.39 14.96 -2.44
N THR A 247 9.50 14.22 -2.45
CA THR A 247 9.95 13.42 -3.59
C THR A 247 9.11 12.15 -3.74
N LYS A 248 9.22 11.46 -4.89
CA LYS A 248 8.53 10.17 -5.11
C LYS A 248 8.92 9.14 -4.03
N ALA A 249 10.18 9.14 -3.58
CA ALA A 249 10.64 8.24 -2.53
C ALA A 249 9.95 8.52 -1.18
N ASP A 250 9.78 9.80 -0.83
CA ASP A 250 9.09 10.19 0.41
C ASP A 250 7.62 9.73 0.40
N LEU A 251 6.94 9.90 -0.75
CA LEU A 251 5.56 9.44 -0.91
C LEU A 251 5.45 7.91 -0.83
N ILE A 252 6.38 7.16 -1.44
CA ILE A 252 6.43 5.71 -1.33
C ILE A 252 6.64 5.27 0.12
N GLN A 253 7.53 5.94 0.86
CA GLN A 253 7.77 5.63 2.26
C GLN A 253 6.52 5.89 3.11
N ALA A 254 5.80 6.99 2.86
CA ALA A 254 4.55 7.28 3.52
C ALA A 254 3.49 6.20 3.26
N VAL A 255 3.29 5.82 1.98
CA VAL A 255 2.38 4.73 1.61
C VAL A 255 2.78 3.41 2.28
N LYS A 256 4.06 3.04 2.27
CA LYS A 256 4.57 1.82 2.90
C LYS A 256 4.34 1.77 4.42
N SER A 257 4.32 2.93 5.10
CA SER A 257 4.05 2.98 6.54
C SER A 257 2.61 2.60 6.90
N VAL A 258 1.67 2.75 5.94
CA VAL A 258 0.25 2.43 6.10
C VAL A 258 -0.09 1.09 5.47
N ASN A 259 0.51 0.79 4.31
CA ASN A 259 0.31 -0.44 3.56
C ASN A 259 1.69 -1.04 3.19
N PRO A 260 2.27 -1.88 4.06
CA PRO A 260 3.62 -2.42 3.88
C PRO A 260 3.70 -3.59 2.87
N ALA A 261 2.63 -3.85 2.12
CA ALA A 261 2.57 -4.93 1.12
C ALA A 261 3.32 -4.59 -0.17
#